data_AF-A0A0W8CS29-F1
#
_entry.id   AF-A0A0W8CS29-F1
#
_cell.length_a   1.000
_cell.length_b   1.000
_cell.length_c   1.000
_cell.angle_alpha   90.00
_cell.angle_beta   90.00
_cell.angle_gamma   90.00
#
_symmetry.space_group_name_H-M   'P 1'
#
loop_
_entity.id
_entity.type
_entity.pdbx_description
1 polymer ?
#
loop_
_entity_poly.entity_id
_entity_poly.type
_entity_poly.pdbx_seq_one_letter_code
_entity_poly.pdbx_strand_id
1 'polypeptide(L)'
;MYHGLSKDQLQSKKRQCYAWKAIRATVEAKRASGSHLPYRDRSRSIGATLPPAAEEQLVEWINRRRVDGVPVTSLILKLQAIEVYRGCQLPHGAFTATWSWQKHFMRRHKLAIRSRKRVGQSTPADAAATSKAFSAVVYAKLKELKITKMFNTDQTGKFHSFLAS
;
A
#
# COMPACT_ATOMS: atom_id res chain seq x y z
N MET A 1 -18.60 -33.64 28.64
CA MET A 1 -19.76 -33.66 27.71
C MET A 1 -20.25 -32.23 27.51
N TYR A 2 -20.68 -31.86 26.31
CA TYR A 2 -21.11 -30.47 26.00
C TYR A 2 -22.57 -30.26 26.40
N HIS A 3 -22.83 -29.71 27.60
CA HIS A 3 -24.18 -29.36 28.03
C HIS A 3 -24.55 -27.95 27.52
N GLY A 4 -25.75 -27.79 26.97
CA GLY A 4 -26.28 -26.48 26.52
C GLY A 4 -26.08 -26.13 25.03
N LEU A 5 -25.50 -27.01 24.22
CA LEU A 5 -25.37 -26.78 22.77
C LEU A 5 -26.56 -27.35 21.99
N SER A 6 -27.13 -26.55 21.09
CA SER A 6 -28.07 -27.03 20.06
C SER A 6 -27.43 -28.14 19.20
N LYS A 7 -28.26 -29.00 18.60
CA LYS A 7 -27.80 -30.12 17.76
C LYS A 7 -26.82 -29.66 16.66
N ASP A 8 -27.08 -28.51 16.04
CA ASP A 8 -26.22 -27.97 14.97
C ASP A 8 -24.86 -27.48 15.50
N GLN A 9 -24.86 -26.88 16.69
CA GLN A 9 -23.62 -26.47 17.36
C GLN A 9 -22.79 -27.68 17.75
N LEU A 10 -23.43 -28.76 18.20
CA LEU A 10 -22.76 -30.01 18.52
C LEU A 10 -22.15 -30.67 17.27
N GLN A 11 -22.86 -30.65 16.14
CA GLN A 11 -22.33 -31.15 14.86
C GLN A 11 -21.17 -30.30 14.34
N SER A 12 -21.28 -28.97 14.44
CA SER A 12 -20.20 -28.05 14.09
C SER A 12 -18.95 -28.29 14.94
N LYS A 13 -19.10 -28.44 16.26
CA LYS A 13 -18.00 -28.78 17.17
C LYS A 13 -17.39 -30.15 16.88
N LYS A 14 -18.20 -31.16 16.56
CA LYS A 14 -17.72 -32.48 16.12
C LYS A 14 -16.87 -32.36 14.85
N ARG A 15 -17.37 -31.66 13.83
CA ARG A 15 -16.62 -31.40 12.58
C ARG A 15 -15.32 -30.68 12.84
N GLN A 16 -15.33 -29.69 13.72
CA GLN A 16 -14.12 -29.00 14.17
C GLN A 16 -13.15 -30.01 14.80
N CYS A 17 -13.56 -30.78 15.81
CA CYS A 17 -12.69 -31.79 16.43
C CYS A 17 -12.10 -32.79 15.43
N TYR A 18 -12.88 -33.28 14.45
CA TYR A 18 -12.38 -34.18 13.42
C TYR A 18 -11.39 -33.49 12.48
N ALA A 19 -11.67 -32.26 12.06
CA ALA A 19 -10.73 -31.47 11.26
C ALA A 19 -9.40 -31.24 12.00
N TRP A 20 -9.46 -30.91 13.30
CA TRP A 20 -8.28 -30.76 14.14
C TRP A 20 -7.49 -32.05 14.28
N LYS A 21 -8.17 -33.20 14.44
CA LYS A 21 -7.52 -34.51 14.48
C LYS A 21 -6.82 -34.83 13.15
N ALA A 22 -7.44 -34.52 12.02
CA ALA A 22 -6.88 -34.77 10.70
C ALA A 22 -5.59 -33.97 10.44
N ILE A 23 -5.48 -32.75 10.96
CA ILE A 23 -4.30 -31.88 10.76
C ILE A 23 -3.28 -31.94 11.91
N ARG A 24 -3.52 -32.75 12.94
CA ARG A 24 -2.75 -32.77 14.19
C ARG A 24 -1.27 -33.02 13.97
N ALA A 25 -0.92 -34.05 13.20
CA ALA A 25 0.47 -34.42 12.91
C ALA A 25 1.22 -33.25 12.22
N THR A 26 0.57 -32.57 11.28
CA THR A 26 1.12 -31.40 10.59
C THR A 26 1.36 -30.24 11.55
N VAL A 27 0.46 -30.00 12.50
CA VAL A 27 0.62 -28.95 13.52
C VAL A 27 1.76 -29.27 14.49
N GLU A 28 1.87 -30.53 14.93
CA GLU A 28 2.93 -30.99 15.84
C GLU A 28 4.32 -30.93 15.18
N ALA A 29 4.45 -31.38 13.92
CA ALA A 29 5.69 -31.26 13.15
C ALA A 29 6.13 -29.79 12.97
N LYS A 30 5.19 -28.88 12.71
CA LYS A 30 5.45 -27.44 12.59
C LYS A 30 5.86 -26.78 13.92
N ARG A 31 5.38 -27.31 15.05
CA ARG A 31 5.80 -26.83 16.38
C ARG A 31 7.20 -27.29 16.71
N ALA A 32 7.55 -28.52 16.35
CA ALA A 32 8.90 -29.07 16.50
C ALA A 32 9.94 -28.30 15.66
N SER A 33 9.55 -27.74 14.53
CA SER A 33 10.43 -26.92 13.68
C SER A 33 10.69 -25.49 14.21
N GLY A 34 10.34 -25.18 15.47
CA GLY A 34 10.62 -23.88 16.10
C GLY A 34 9.69 -22.73 15.69
N SER A 35 8.63 -22.99 14.93
CA SER A 35 7.68 -21.95 14.52
C SER A 35 6.71 -21.61 15.65
N HIS A 36 6.85 -20.43 16.24
CA HIS A 36 6.02 -19.96 17.36
C HIS A 36 4.56 -19.62 16.97
N LEU A 37 4.20 -19.65 15.67
CA LEU A 37 2.86 -19.26 15.18
C LEU A 37 2.34 -20.16 14.05
N PRO A 38 1.99 -21.44 14.34
CA PRO A 38 1.53 -22.40 13.32
C PRO A 38 0.25 -21.97 12.58
N TYR A 39 -0.55 -21.08 13.17
CA TYR A 39 -1.82 -20.59 12.59
C TYR A 39 -1.63 -19.55 11.47
N ARG A 40 -0.46 -18.89 11.38
CA ARG A 40 -0.21 -17.82 10.39
C ARG A 40 0.65 -18.25 9.20
N ASP A 41 1.17 -19.47 9.24
CA ASP A 41 1.94 -20.04 8.14
C ASP A 41 1.00 -20.61 7.06
N ARG A 42 0.40 -19.71 6.27
CA ARG A 42 -0.15 -20.10 4.97
C ARG A 42 1.06 -20.34 4.07
N SER A 43 1.14 -21.52 3.46
CA SER A 43 2.01 -21.72 2.31
C SER A 43 1.81 -20.54 1.36
N ARG A 44 2.90 -19.97 0.84
CA ARG A 44 2.91 -18.97 -0.24
C ARG A 44 2.23 -19.61 -1.45
N SER A 45 0.91 -19.68 -1.44
CA SER A 45 0.18 -20.53 -2.36
C SER A 45 0.11 -19.83 -3.71
N ILE A 46 0.73 -20.52 -4.65
CA ILE A 46 0.72 -20.38 -6.11
C ILE A 46 -0.68 -20.14 -6.70
N GLY A 47 -1.78 -20.34 -5.96
CA GLY A 47 -3.16 -20.19 -6.45
C GLY A 47 -3.71 -18.77 -6.51
N ALA A 48 -3.05 -17.77 -5.93
CA ALA A 48 -3.54 -16.38 -5.93
C ALA A 48 -2.47 -15.33 -6.21
N THR A 49 -1.25 -15.77 -6.54
CA THR A 49 -0.07 -14.90 -6.55
C THR A 49 0.64 -15.06 -7.89
N LEU A 50 0.92 -13.95 -8.57
CA LEU A 50 1.81 -13.90 -9.73
C LEU A 50 3.17 -14.55 -9.38
N PRO A 51 3.87 -15.16 -10.36
CA PRO A 51 5.25 -15.59 -10.16
C PRO A 51 6.12 -14.45 -9.65
N PRO A 52 7.15 -14.70 -8.82
CA PRO A 52 8.00 -13.64 -8.27
C PRO A 52 8.59 -12.70 -9.32
N ALA A 53 9.10 -13.24 -10.44
CA ALA A 53 9.63 -12.45 -11.54
C ALA A 53 8.57 -11.52 -12.17
N ALA A 54 7.33 -12.01 -12.30
CA ALA A 54 6.21 -11.24 -12.80
C ALA A 54 5.74 -10.17 -11.80
N GLU A 55 5.81 -10.44 -10.48
CA GLU A 55 5.58 -9.43 -9.45
C GLU A 55 6.64 -8.33 -9.49
N GLU A 56 7.92 -8.67 -9.70
CA GLU A 56 9.01 -7.69 -9.82
C GLU A 56 8.84 -6.79 -11.04
N GLN A 57 8.53 -7.35 -12.20
CA GLN A 57 8.20 -6.58 -13.41
C GLN A 57 7.06 -5.57 -13.16
N LEU A 58 6.03 -5.99 -12.42
CA LEU A 58 4.91 -5.13 -12.08
C LEU A 58 5.35 -4.00 -11.13
N VAL A 59 6.23 -4.28 -10.16
CA VAL A 59 6.78 -3.26 -9.25
C VAL A 59 7.62 -2.23 -10.00
N GLU A 60 8.50 -2.67 -10.90
CA GLU A 60 9.30 -1.78 -11.75
C GLU A 60 8.41 -0.88 -12.60
N TRP A 61 7.37 -1.44 -13.21
CA TRP A 61 6.41 -0.69 -14.00
C TRP A 61 5.68 0.38 -13.15
N ILE A 62 5.26 0.06 -11.92
CA ILE A 62 4.65 1.04 -11.01
C ILE A 62 5.64 2.16 -10.68
N ASN A 63 6.89 1.81 -10.40
CA ASN A 63 7.91 2.80 -10.04
C ASN A 63 8.21 3.73 -11.22
N ARG A 64 8.34 3.20 -12.44
CA ARG A 64 8.51 3.99 -13.67
C ARG A 64 7.37 4.99 -13.86
N ARG A 65 6.11 4.53 -13.75
CA ARG A 65 4.93 5.40 -13.82
C ARG A 65 4.95 6.53 -12.79
N ARG A 66 5.46 6.27 -11.58
CA ARG A 66 5.58 7.29 -10.52
C ARG A 66 6.68 8.32 -10.80
N VAL A 67 7.79 7.89 -11.40
CA VAL A 67 8.85 8.82 -11.87
C VAL A 67 8.26 9.76 -12.93
N ASP A 68 7.44 9.23 -13.83
CA ASP A 68 6.73 10.02 -14.87
C ASP A 68 5.59 10.89 -14.30
N GLY A 69 5.34 10.86 -12.99
CA GLY A 69 4.27 11.61 -12.34
C GLY A 69 2.85 11.06 -12.58
N VAL A 70 2.73 9.88 -13.20
CA VAL A 70 1.44 9.27 -13.54
C VAL A 70 0.91 8.45 -12.35
N PRO A 71 -0.28 8.76 -11.81
CA PRO A 71 -0.85 8.00 -10.71
C PRO A 71 -1.30 6.61 -11.16
N VAL A 72 -0.87 5.57 -10.44
CA VAL A 72 -1.36 4.19 -10.62
C VAL A 72 -2.56 3.96 -9.71
N THR A 73 -3.76 3.93 -10.30
CA THR A 73 -5.00 3.59 -9.59
C THR A 73 -5.15 2.08 -9.39
N SER A 74 -6.07 1.66 -8.51
CA SER A 74 -6.38 0.24 -8.30
C SER A 74 -6.86 -0.47 -9.57
N LEU A 75 -7.64 0.21 -10.42
CA LEU A 75 -8.08 -0.34 -11.70
C LEU A 75 -6.89 -0.56 -12.65
N ILE A 76 -6.02 0.46 -12.78
CA ILE A 76 -4.83 0.39 -13.64
C ILE A 76 -3.90 -0.74 -13.18
N LEU A 77 -3.69 -0.87 -11.87
CA LEU A 77 -2.93 -1.97 -11.28
C LEU A 77 -3.56 -3.34 -11.62
N LYS A 78 -4.89 -3.46 -11.53
CA LYS A 78 -5.61 -4.70 -11.84
C LYS A 78 -5.38 -5.12 -13.29
N LEU A 79 -5.56 -4.19 -14.23
CA LEU A 79 -5.41 -4.45 -15.67
C LEU A 79 -3.99 -4.88 -16.00
N GLN A 80 -2.98 -4.13 -15.51
CA GLN A 80 -1.59 -4.46 -15.75
C GLN A 80 -1.22 -5.82 -15.15
N ALA A 81 -1.68 -6.13 -13.93
CA ALA A 81 -1.40 -7.41 -13.30
C ALA A 81 -1.99 -8.59 -14.08
N ILE A 82 -3.18 -8.43 -14.68
CA ILE A 82 -3.80 -9.45 -15.53
C ILE A 82 -3.01 -9.60 -16.84
N GLU A 83 -2.53 -8.50 -17.42
CA GLU A 83 -1.72 -8.53 -18.64
C GLU A 83 -0.39 -9.25 -18.41
N VAL A 84 0.32 -8.91 -17.33
CA VAL A 84 1.54 -9.59 -16.91
C VAL A 84 1.28 -11.08 -16.65
N TYR A 85 0.13 -11.41 -16.03
CA TYR A 85 -0.27 -12.80 -15.81
C TYR A 85 -0.51 -13.55 -17.13
N ARG A 86 -1.14 -12.91 -18.13
CA ARG A 86 -1.35 -13.50 -19.46
C ARG A 86 -0.03 -13.80 -20.18
N GLY A 87 1.01 -13.00 -19.92
CA GLY A 87 2.37 -13.27 -20.41
C GLY A 87 3.07 -14.44 -19.71
N CYS A 88 2.55 -14.91 -18.58
CA CYS A 88 3.05 -16.11 -17.90
C CYS A 88 2.39 -17.36 -18.51
N GLN A 89 3.13 -18.46 -18.63
CA GLN A 89 2.60 -19.77 -19.03
C GLN A 89 1.74 -20.41 -17.90
N LEU A 90 0.71 -19.70 -17.44
CA LEU A 90 -0.14 -20.08 -16.32
C LEU A 90 -1.59 -20.34 -16.78
N PRO A 91 -2.39 -21.09 -16.01
CA PRO A 91 -3.76 -21.43 -16.39
C PRO A 91 -4.62 -20.19 -16.66
N HIS A 92 -5.18 -20.10 -17.86
CA HIS A 92 -5.99 -18.95 -18.26
C HIS A 92 -7.17 -18.75 -17.31
N GLY A 93 -7.40 -17.51 -16.87
CA GLY A 93 -8.52 -17.14 -15.99
C GLY A 93 -8.34 -17.44 -14.50
N ALA A 94 -7.26 -18.11 -14.08
CA ALA A 94 -7.05 -18.40 -12.66
C ALA A 94 -6.63 -17.17 -11.82
N PHE A 95 -6.21 -16.07 -12.46
CA PHE A 95 -5.84 -14.84 -11.78
C PHE A 95 -6.71 -13.64 -12.19
N THR A 96 -7.40 -13.07 -11.20
CA THR A 96 -8.34 -11.94 -11.40
C THR A 96 -7.84 -10.64 -10.76
N ALA A 97 -6.63 -10.64 -10.17
CA ALA A 97 -6.08 -9.48 -9.43
C ALA A 97 -7.10 -8.87 -8.44
N THR A 98 -7.69 -9.71 -7.59
CA THR A 98 -8.74 -9.31 -6.63
C THR A 98 -8.28 -8.19 -5.70
N TRP A 99 -9.22 -7.46 -5.09
CA TRP A 99 -8.89 -6.40 -4.13
C TRP A 99 -7.98 -6.89 -2.99
N SER A 100 -8.26 -8.08 -2.46
CA SER A 100 -7.42 -8.72 -1.45
C SER A 100 -6.00 -8.94 -1.96
N TRP A 101 -5.83 -9.46 -3.19
CA TRP A 101 -4.50 -9.61 -3.78
C TRP A 101 -3.79 -8.25 -3.92
N GLN A 102 -4.46 -7.23 -4.47
CA GLN A 102 -3.87 -5.89 -4.63
C GLN A 102 -3.41 -5.31 -3.28
N LYS A 103 -4.23 -5.40 -2.24
CA LYS A 103 -3.89 -4.94 -0.89
C LYS A 103 -2.64 -5.65 -0.35
N HIS A 104 -2.53 -6.97 -0.54
CA HIS A 104 -1.39 -7.74 -0.06
C HIS A 104 -0.13 -7.49 -0.90
N PHE A 105 -0.26 -7.39 -2.23
CA PHE A 105 0.82 -7.01 -3.14
C PHE A 105 1.40 -5.65 -2.74
N MET A 106 0.56 -4.62 -2.60
CA MET A 106 1.00 -3.28 -2.21
C MET A 106 1.71 -3.30 -0.85
N ARG A 107 1.18 -4.03 0.14
CA ARG A 107 1.80 -4.16 1.46
C ARG A 107 3.15 -4.89 1.41
N ARG A 108 3.27 -5.96 0.61
CA ARG A 108 4.52 -6.74 0.47
C ARG A 108 5.64 -5.89 -0.14
N HIS A 109 5.33 -5.08 -1.14
CA HIS A 109 6.31 -4.24 -1.84
C HIS A 109 6.43 -2.83 -1.27
N LYS A 110 5.84 -2.56 -0.09
CA LYS A 110 5.85 -1.23 0.56
C LYS A 110 5.36 -0.10 -0.35
N LEU A 111 4.45 -0.41 -1.26
CA LEU A 111 3.85 0.52 -2.19
C LEU A 111 2.60 1.16 -1.56
N ALA A 112 2.43 2.46 -1.73
CA ALA A 112 1.21 3.17 -1.36
C ALA A 112 0.64 3.90 -2.57
N ILE A 113 -0.69 3.89 -2.73
CA ILE A 113 -1.37 4.75 -3.70
C ILE A 113 -1.32 6.17 -3.13
N ARG A 114 -0.29 6.93 -3.50
CA ARG A 114 -0.15 8.34 -3.14
C ARG A 114 -0.52 9.17 -4.36
N SER A 115 -1.61 9.91 -4.27
CA SER A 115 -1.86 11.02 -5.19
C SER A 115 -1.05 12.22 -4.70
N ARG A 116 -0.32 12.88 -5.61
CA ARG A 116 0.40 14.12 -5.30
C ARG A 116 -0.65 15.21 -5.10
N LYS A 117 -1.01 15.49 -3.84
CA LYS A 117 -1.94 16.58 -3.54
C LYS A 117 -1.18 17.91 -3.59
N ARG A 118 -1.48 18.69 -4.65
CA ARG A 118 -1.06 20.07 -4.95
C ARG A 118 0.29 20.27 -5.65
N VAL A 119 0.23 21.03 -6.74
CA VAL A 119 1.34 21.48 -7.60
C VAL A 119 2.39 22.29 -6.83
N GLY A 120 2.02 22.95 -5.73
CA GLY A 120 2.93 23.74 -4.88
C GLY A 120 3.98 22.94 -4.07
N GLN A 121 4.00 21.60 -4.19
CA GLN A 121 5.02 20.74 -3.57
C GLN A 121 5.95 20.04 -4.59
N SER A 122 5.96 20.49 -5.85
CA SER A 122 7.12 20.22 -6.69
C SER A 122 8.23 21.16 -6.28
N THR A 123 9.10 20.68 -5.39
CA THR A 123 10.42 21.26 -5.18
C THR A 123 11.28 20.85 -6.38
N PRO A 124 11.55 21.73 -7.36
CA PRO A 124 12.52 21.42 -8.41
C PRO A 124 13.88 21.08 -7.79
N ALA A 125 14.70 20.30 -8.47
CA ALA A 125 16.03 19.92 -7.99
C ALA A 125 16.86 21.15 -7.53
N ASP A 126 16.65 22.29 -8.20
CA ASP A 126 17.33 23.55 -7.93
C ASP A 126 16.60 24.46 -6.92
N ALA A 127 15.49 24.03 -6.33
CA ALA A 127 14.70 24.88 -5.42
C ALA A 127 15.53 25.38 -4.22
N ALA A 128 16.43 24.55 -3.71
CA ALA A 128 17.32 24.92 -2.62
C ALA A 128 18.33 26.00 -3.06
N ALA A 129 18.88 25.88 -4.27
CA ALA A 129 19.81 26.86 -4.83
C ALA A 129 19.08 28.19 -5.11
N THR A 130 17.90 28.15 -5.72
CA THR A 130 17.07 29.34 -6.00
C THR A 130 16.61 30.02 -4.71
N SER A 131 16.21 29.26 -3.69
CA SER A 131 15.84 29.80 -2.37
C SER A 131 17.03 30.48 -1.69
N LYS A 132 18.22 29.86 -1.75
CA LYS A 132 19.46 30.45 -1.20
C LYS A 132 19.86 31.75 -1.92
N ALA A 133 19.80 31.75 -3.26
CA ALA A 133 20.09 32.94 -4.06
C ALA A 133 19.10 34.07 -3.77
N PHE A 134 17.80 33.77 -3.72
CA PHE A 134 16.77 34.74 -3.36
C PHE A 134 16.96 35.29 -1.95
N SER A 135 17.26 34.42 -0.97
CA SER A 135 17.49 34.83 0.42
C SER A 135 18.68 35.77 0.53
N ALA A 136 19.77 35.51 -0.20
CA ALA A 136 20.94 36.38 -0.24
C ALA A 136 20.59 37.79 -0.76
N VAL A 137 19.78 37.88 -1.82
CA VAL A 137 19.30 39.15 -2.37
C VAL A 137 18.42 39.90 -1.35
N VAL A 138 17.51 39.19 -0.68
CA VAL A 138 16.64 39.77 0.36
C VAL A 138 17.47 40.34 1.51
N TYR A 139 18.44 39.58 2.04
CA TYR A 139 19.29 40.05 3.14
C TYR A 139 20.18 41.23 2.74
N ALA A 140 20.69 41.26 1.52
CA ALA A 140 21.45 42.41 1.01
C ALA A 140 20.58 43.68 1.00
N LYS A 141 19.33 43.57 0.52
CA LYS A 141 18.38 44.69 0.50
C LYS A 141 17.91 45.12 1.89
N LEU A 142 17.69 44.18 2.81
CA LEU A 142 17.36 44.50 4.21
C LEU A 142 18.49 45.31 4.89
N LYS A 143 19.75 44.94 4.62
CA LYS A 143 20.92 45.65 5.14
C LYS A 143 21.07 47.05 4.54
N GLU A 144 20.90 47.18 3.23
CA GLU A 144 20.95 48.46 2.51
C GLU A 144 19.88 49.43 3.03
N LEU A 145 18.65 48.95 3.21
CA LEU A 145 17.49 49.75 3.61
C LEU A 145 17.33 49.89 5.13
N LYS A 146 18.24 49.31 5.92
CA LYS A 146 18.18 49.30 7.40
C LYS A 146 16.84 48.82 7.96
N ILE A 147 16.24 47.81 7.31
CA ILE A 147 14.95 47.25 7.71
C ILE A 147 15.16 46.25 8.84
N THR A 148 14.76 46.63 10.05
CA THR A 148 14.89 45.78 11.26
C THR A 148 13.74 44.80 11.44
N LYS A 149 12.59 45.05 10.78
CA LYS A 149 11.37 44.26 10.93
C LYS A 149 10.65 44.11 9.60
N MET A 150 10.53 42.89 9.11
CA MET A 150 9.69 42.52 7.98
C MET A 150 8.40 41.89 8.50
N PHE A 151 7.26 42.34 8.00
CA PHE A 151 5.96 41.74 8.27
C PHE A 151 5.53 40.91 7.06
N ASN A 152 4.99 39.72 7.31
CA ASN A 152 4.38 38.93 6.25
C ASN A 152 3.04 39.59 5.88
N THR A 153 2.87 39.97 4.62
CA THR A 153 1.59 40.49 4.10
C THR A 153 0.89 39.41 3.29
N ASP A 154 0.82 38.19 3.81
CA ASP A 154 0.07 37.12 3.18
C ASP A 154 -1.42 37.23 3.56
N GLN A 155 -2.25 37.44 2.55
CA GLN A 155 -3.69 37.44 2.74
C GLN A 155 -4.15 35.99 2.93
N THR A 156 -4.32 35.55 4.17
CA THR A 156 -4.94 34.25 4.46
C THR A 156 -6.44 34.37 4.14
N GLY A 157 -6.89 33.67 3.10
CA GLY A 157 -8.30 33.60 2.74
C GLY A 157 -9.13 33.06 3.90
N LYS A 158 -9.95 33.90 4.52
CA LYS A 158 -10.93 33.48 5.53
C LYS A 158 -12.11 32.85 4.81
N PHE A 159 -12.28 31.54 4.92
CA PHE A 159 -13.49 30.87 4.49
C PHE A 159 -14.58 31.07 5.55
N HIS A 160 -15.58 31.89 5.23
CA HIS A 160 -16.80 31.97 6.03
C HIS A 160 -17.67 30.76 5.68
N SER A 161 -17.90 29.88 6.65
CA SER A 161 -18.86 28.79 6.52
C SER A 161 -20.26 29.40 6.39
N PHE A 162 -20.86 29.28 5.22
CA PHE A 162 -22.30 29.50 5.07
C PHE A 162 -23.02 28.39 5.84
N LEU A 163 -23.53 28.71 7.02
CA LEU A 163 -24.54 27.89 7.68
C LEU A 163 -25.82 28.04 6.86
N ALA A 164 -26.20 26.96 6.17
CA ALA A 164 -27.51 26.83 5.57
C ALA A 164 -28.56 26.82 6.69
N SER A 165 -29.53 27.71 6.56
CA SER A 165 -30.74 27.74 7.39
C SER A 165 -31.84 26.89 6.78
#